data_AF-A0A2C8B7J1-F1
#
_entry.id   AF-A0A2C8B7J1-F1
#
_cell.length_a   1.000
_cell.length_b   1.000
_cell.length_c   1.000
_cell.angle_alpha   90.00
_cell.angle_beta   90.00
_cell.angle_gamma   90.00
#
_symmetry.space_group_name_H-M   'P 1'
#
loop_
_entity.id
_entity.type
_entity.pdbx_description
1 polymer ?
#
loop_
_entity_poly.entity_id
_entity_poly.type
_entity_poly.pdbx_seq_one_letter_code
_entity_poly.pdbx_strand_id
1 'polypeptide(L)'
;MTGGLPPVLSDQRRATITAHLVAHSGELTTRVVEAIQSRHSWFTRLGAEERSWITVVARAGIDNFISWFADDAKADVNPGSLFNAAPRALTRKVSLHQTVDLVRTTVDVVGEQINELVPPQERRALELAIVYFSRDVAFAAAELYARAAELRGGWDERMEALIIDAVVRGEADDMVVSRASALGWHSQGAVMVVVGPSAAGADLESYRHAAEALGLAVLASRQGGRVILIGSGEQLTDRDAALALVARLESRFGVGNIIVGPLAPDLANANRSARTALAAARVAYAWPDCPRVASSAQLLPERALANQDDAREALLEEIYKPLADAGGELLHTAASFLEHGSLEATARSLFIHPNTVRYRLKRIAQTTGNSLTNPRQAYVLRLAITLGRLAEGQEEGANARMHR
;
A
#
# COMPACT_ATOMS: atom_id res chain seq x y z
N MET A 1 4.76 -37.00 10.62
CA MET A 1 4.73 -38.05 11.66
C MET A 1 3.27 -38.32 11.97
N THR A 2 2.78 -39.48 11.54
CA THR A 2 1.40 -39.97 11.71
C THR A 2 1.17 -40.28 13.19
N GLY A 3 0.55 -39.34 13.92
CA GLY A 3 0.24 -39.49 15.34
C GLY A 3 -1.04 -40.29 15.52
N GLY A 4 -0.91 -41.61 15.69
CA GLY A 4 -2.03 -42.49 16.03
C GLY A 4 -2.51 -42.28 17.47
N LEU A 5 -3.81 -42.53 17.69
CA LEU A 5 -4.47 -42.55 19.00
C LEU A 5 -3.73 -43.47 20.01
N PRO A 6 -3.54 -43.06 21.28
CA PRO A 6 -3.11 -43.97 22.36
C PRO A 6 -4.30 -44.42 23.22
N PRO A 7 -4.21 -45.54 23.98
CA PRO A 7 -4.00 -46.92 23.55
C PRO A 7 -5.26 -47.52 22.89
N VAL A 8 -5.05 -48.53 22.06
CA VAL A 8 -6.03 -49.17 21.15
C VAL A 8 -7.27 -49.67 21.90
N LEU A 9 -8.37 -48.91 21.81
CA LEU A 9 -9.72 -49.48 21.95
C LEU A 9 -9.82 -50.60 20.91
N SER A 10 -10.27 -51.80 21.31
CA SER A 10 -10.55 -52.86 20.34
C SER A 10 -11.59 -52.37 19.33
N ASP A 11 -11.51 -52.84 18.09
CA ASP A 11 -12.45 -52.45 17.02
C ASP A 11 -13.91 -52.65 17.45
N GLN A 12 -14.17 -53.71 18.22
CA GLN A 12 -15.50 -53.98 18.78
C GLN A 12 -15.96 -52.90 19.77
N ARG A 13 -15.10 -52.46 20.70
CA ARG A 13 -15.43 -51.39 21.66
C ARG A 13 -15.60 -50.04 20.97
N ARG A 14 -14.72 -49.74 20.01
CA ARG A 14 -14.82 -48.54 19.16
C ARG A 14 -16.16 -48.51 18.43
N ALA A 15 -16.55 -49.62 17.79
CA ALA A 15 -17.84 -49.73 17.11
C ALA A 15 -19.04 -49.54 18.05
N THR A 16 -18.98 -50.05 19.28
CA THR A 16 -20.02 -49.84 20.30
C THR A 16 -20.13 -48.37 20.69
N ILE A 17 -18.99 -47.70 20.97
CA ILE A 17 -18.97 -46.27 21.31
C ILE A 17 -19.49 -45.43 20.14
N THR A 18 -19.04 -45.71 18.91
CA THR A 18 -19.51 -45.03 17.70
C THR A 18 -21.02 -45.18 17.54
N ALA A 19 -21.57 -46.39 17.65
CA ALA A 19 -23.02 -46.61 17.55
C ALA A 19 -23.80 -45.82 18.61
N HIS A 20 -23.25 -45.71 19.83
CA HIS A 20 -23.84 -44.93 20.91
C HIS A 20 -23.80 -43.42 20.64
N LEU A 21 -22.69 -42.90 20.11
CA LEU A 21 -22.56 -41.49 19.71
C LEU A 21 -23.48 -41.14 18.53
N VAL A 22 -23.62 -42.03 17.55
CA VAL A 22 -24.57 -41.87 16.43
C VAL A 22 -26.00 -41.77 16.94
N ALA A 23 -26.39 -42.61 17.89
CA ALA A 23 -27.74 -42.60 18.46
C ALA A 23 -28.07 -41.29 19.20
N HIS A 24 -27.06 -40.58 19.73
CA HIS A 24 -27.22 -39.35 20.50
C HIS A 24 -26.74 -38.08 19.77
N SER A 25 -26.35 -38.16 18.48
CA SER A 25 -25.76 -37.02 17.75
C SER A 25 -26.72 -35.83 17.62
N GLY A 26 -28.02 -36.10 17.48
CA GLY A 26 -29.07 -35.08 17.45
C GLY A 26 -29.20 -34.33 18.77
N GLU A 27 -29.15 -35.05 19.90
CA GLU A 27 -29.19 -34.45 21.24
C GLU A 27 -27.93 -33.62 21.52
N LEU A 28 -26.75 -34.16 21.15
CA LEU A 28 -25.48 -33.45 21.26
C LEU A 28 -25.51 -32.12 20.48
N THR A 29 -26.04 -32.16 19.25
CA THR A 29 -26.17 -30.94 18.42
C THR A 29 -27.06 -29.91 19.10
N THR A 30 -28.21 -30.32 19.64
CA THR A 30 -29.13 -29.42 20.37
C THR A 30 -28.44 -28.80 21.58
N ARG A 31 -27.80 -29.59 22.44
CA ARG A 31 -27.07 -29.10 23.63
C ARG A 31 -25.94 -28.14 23.24
N VAL A 32 -25.23 -28.40 22.15
CA VAL A 32 -24.18 -27.51 21.63
C VAL A 32 -24.76 -26.17 21.20
N VAL A 33 -25.87 -26.16 20.45
CA VAL A 33 -26.51 -24.91 20.00
C VAL A 33 -27.06 -24.10 21.18
N GLU A 34 -27.68 -24.76 22.16
CA GLU A 34 -28.15 -24.12 23.41
C GLU A 34 -26.97 -23.53 24.22
N ALA A 35 -25.86 -24.24 24.31
CA ALA A 35 -24.65 -23.74 24.95
C ALA A 35 -24.05 -22.55 24.19
N ILE A 36 -24.05 -22.56 22.85
CA ILE A 36 -23.60 -21.41 22.05
C ILE A 36 -24.52 -20.21 22.32
N GLN A 37 -25.84 -20.40 22.29
CA GLN A 37 -26.80 -19.33 22.51
C GLN A 37 -26.69 -18.71 23.91
N SER A 38 -26.42 -19.52 24.93
CA SER A 38 -26.30 -19.06 26.33
C SER A 38 -24.93 -18.43 26.63
N ARG A 39 -23.83 -19.02 26.13
CA ARG A 39 -22.46 -18.57 26.43
C ARG A 39 -22.03 -17.38 25.56
N HIS A 40 -22.61 -17.22 24.35
CA HIS A 40 -22.12 -16.26 23.35
C HIS A 40 -23.19 -15.28 22.86
N SER A 41 -23.15 -14.05 23.40
CA SER A 41 -24.10 -12.97 23.05
C SER A 41 -24.04 -12.50 21.59
N TRP A 42 -23.00 -12.86 20.85
CA TRP A 42 -22.93 -12.57 19.42
C TRP A 42 -23.86 -13.46 18.60
N PHE A 43 -24.16 -14.68 19.07
CA PHE A 43 -25.02 -15.61 18.36
C PHE A 43 -26.46 -15.10 18.28
N THR A 44 -26.97 -14.51 19.37
CA THR A 44 -28.33 -13.94 19.42
C THR A 44 -28.51 -12.70 18.56
N ARG A 45 -27.42 -12.02 18.18
CA ARG A 45 -27.43 -10.85 17.28
C ARG A 45 -27.42 -11.22 15.80
N LEU A 46 -27.24 -12.50 15.46
CA LEU A 46 -27.26 -12.96 14.07
C LEU A 46 -28.68 -13.14 13.54
N GLY A 47 -28.83 -12.98 12.22
CA GLY A 47 -30.08 -13.28 11.53
C GLY A 47 -30.45 -14.76 11.62
N ALA A 48 -31.71 -15.07 11.29
CA ALA A 48 -32.20 -16.45 11.35
C ALA A 48 -31.45 -17.38 10.37
N GLU A 49 -31.03 -16.85 9.23
CA GLU A 49 -30.28 -17.57 8.21
C GLU A 49 -28.87 -17.94 8.70
N GLU A 50 -28.12 -16.99 9.28
CA GLU A 50 -26.78 -17.27 9.79
C GLU A 50 -26.79 -18.23 10.98
N ARG A 51 -27.77 -18.11 11.88
CA ARG A 51 -27.95 -19.05 13.00
C ARG A 51 -28.25 -20.47 12.51
N SER A 52 -29.01 -20.61 11.42
CA SER A 52 -29.26 -21.90 10.78
C SER A 52 -27.96 -22.51 10.24
N TRP A 53 -27.13 -21.72 9.54
CA TRP A 53 -25.84 -22.22 9.05
C TRP A 53 -24.88 -22.64 10.15
N ILE A 54 -24.82 -21.90 11.26
CA ILE A 54 -24.00 -22.29 12.42
C ILE A 54 -24.46 -23.64 12.98
N THR A 55 -25.79 -23.87 13.04
CA THR A 55 -26.35 -25.16 13.47
C THR A 55 -25.94 -26.29 12.53
N VAL A 56 -25.96 -26.06 11.21
CA VAL A 56 -25.50 -27.03 10.21
C VAL A 56 -24.00 -27.35 10.37
N VAL A 57 -23.16 -26.34 10.64
CA VAL A 57 -21.72 -26.52 10.87
C VAL A 57 -21.46 -27.29 12.17
N ALA A 58 -22.16 -26.97 13.25
CA ALA A 58 -22.03 -27.69 14.52
C ALA A 58 -22.37 -29.18 14.37
N ARG A 59 -23.48 -29.49 13.68
CA ARG A 59 -23.88 -30.86 13.36
C ARG A 59 -22.84 -31.57 12.50
N ALA A 60 -22.39 -30.94 11.42
CA ALA A 60 -21.36 -31.51 10.54
C ALA A 60 -20.04 -31.77 11.29
N GLY A 61 -19.68 -30.92 12.25
CA GLY A 61 -18.52 -31.14 13.12
C GLY A 61 -18.65 -32.38 14.00
N ILE A 62 -19.83 -32.59 14.61
CA ILE A 62 -20.12 -33.79 15.42
C ILE A 62 -20.11 -35.05 14.55
N ASP A 63 -20.79 -35.03 13.40
CA ASP A 63 -20.86 -36.16 12.48
C ASP A 63 -19.46 -36.52 11.94
N ASN A 64 -18.64 -35.53 11.61
CA ASN A 64 -17.25 -35.73 11.19
C ASN A 64 -16.39 -36.33 12.31
N PHE A 65 -16.56 -35.88 13.55
CA PHE A 65 -15.85 -36.48 14.69
C PHE A 65 -16.22 -37.95 14.86
N ILE A 66 -17.51 -38.29 14.82
CA ILE A 66 -18.01 -39.66 14.96
C ILE A 66 -17.46 -40.55 13.83
N SER A 67 -17.47 -40.05 12.59
CA SER A 67 -16.93 -40.74 11.43
C SER A 67 -15.42 -40.97 11.54
N TRP A 68 -14.67 -39.93 11.92
CA TRP A 68 -13.22 -40.02 12.16
C TRP A 68 -12.89 -41.00 13.29
N PHE A 69 -13.65 -40.97 14.38
CA PHE A 69 -13.45 -41.87 15.53
C PHE A 69 -13.73 -43.34 15.18
N ALA A 70 -14.65 -43.59 14.25
CA ALA A 70 -15.03 -44.94 13.82
C ALA A 70 -13.92 -45.65 13.01
N ASP A 71 -13.12 -44.93 12.22
CA ASP A 71 -12.18 -45.52 11.25
C ASP A 71 -10.80 -44.81 11.23
N ASP A 72 -10.10 -44.88 12.37
CA ASP A 72 -8.79 -44.24 12.63
C ASP A 72 -7.66 -44.67 11.67
N ALA A 73 -7.81 -45.80 10.97
CA ALA A 73 -6.78 -46.35 10.07
C ALA A 73 -6.92 -45.91 8.59
N LYS A 74 -8.05 -45.29 8.19
CA LYS A 74 -8.35 -44.92 6.78
C LYS A 74 -8.93 -43.53 6.58
N ALA A 75 -9.10 -42.75 7.65
CA ALA A 75 -9.70 -41.43 7.55
C ALA A 75 -8.75 -40.40 6.92
N ASP A 76 -8.80 -40.29 5.59
CA ASP A 76 -8.45 -39.08 4.82
C ASP A 76 -9.50 -37.97 5.07
N VAL A 77 -10.05 -37.92 6.28
CA VAL A 77 -11.12 -36.99 6.68
C VAL A 77 -10.44 -35.66 6.91
N ASN A 78 -10.43 -34.83 5.87
CA ASN A 78 -10.01 -33.44 5.96
C ASN A 78 -10.98 -32.72 6.92
N PRO A 79 -10.54 -32.31 8.12
CA PRO A 79 -11.40 -31.61 9.08
C PRO A 79 -11.93 -30.29 8.50
N GLY A 80 -11.24 -29.70 7.51
CA GLY A 80 -11.73 -28.55 6.76
C GLY A 80 -13.04 -28.79 6.01
N SER A 81 -13.45 -30.04 5.79
CA SER A 81 -14.72 -30.38 5.14
C SER A 81 -15.96 -29.95 5.93
N LEU A 82 -15.88 -29.78 7.26
CA LEU A 82 -17.02 -29.29 8.06
C LEU A 82 -17.40 -27.85 7.69
N PHE A 83 -16.45 -27.05 7.19
CA PHE A 83 -16.72 -25.70 6.70
C PHE A 83 -17.32 -25.68 5.29
N ASN A 84 -17.35 -26.81 4.57
CA ASN A 84 -18.07 -26.94 3.30
C ASN A 84 -19.58 -27.12 3.50
N ALA A 85 -20.02 -27.49 4.71
CA ALA A 85 -21.44 -27.68 5.04
C ALA A 85 -22.22 -26.37 5.08
N ALA A 86 -21.52 -25.22 5.16
CA ALA A 86 -22.13 -23.89 5.11
C ALA A 86 -21.65 -23.08 3.89
N PRO A 87 -22.47 -22.13 3.40
CA PRO A 87 -22.07 -21.27 2.30
C PRO A 87 -20.85 -20.41 2.64
N ARG A 88 -20.02 -20.12 1.62
CA ARG A 88 -18.90 -19.16 1.72
C ARG A 88 -19.31 -17.76 2.18
N ALA A 89 -20.61 -17.44 2.13
CA ALA A 89 -21.12 -16.19 2.68
C ALA A 89 -20.97 -16.12 4.22
N LEU A 90 -21.00 -17.26 4.92
CA LEU A 90 -20.88 -17.32 6.38
C LEU A 90 -19.51 -16.84 6.86
N THR A 91 -18.42 -17.20 6.16
CA THR A 91 -17.05 -16.77 6.51
C THR A 91 -16.82 -15.26 6.36
N ARG A 92 -17.75 -14.52 5.73
CA ARG A 92 -17.76 -13.05 5.67
C ARG A 92 -18.49 -12.41 6.85
N LYS A 93 -19.40 -13.15 7.50
CA LYS A 93 -20.28 -12.67 8.58
C LYS A 93 -19.84 -13.13 9.96
N VAL A 94 -19.11 -14.24 10.03
CA VAL A 94 -18.55 -14.81 11.26
C VAL A 94 -17.04 -14.57 11.27
N SER A 95 -16.52 -14.05 12.38
CA SER A 95 -15.08 -13.80 12.55
C SER A 95 -14.30 -15.05 12.96
N LEU A 96 -12.96 -15.00 12.87
CA LEU A 96 -12.11 -16.08 13.38
C LEU A 96 -12.34 -16.31 14.88
N HIS A 97 -12.47 -15.24 15.67
CA HIS A 97 -12.78 -15.34 17.11
C HIS A 97 -14.08 -16.10 17.34
N GLN A 98 -15.15 -15.76 16.63
CA GLN A 98 -16.45 -16.42 16.76
C GLN A 98 -16.38 -17.90 16.31
N THR A 99 -15.54 -18.21 15.31
CA THR A 99 -15.30 -19.61 14.90
C THR A 99 -14.57 -20.39 15.98
N VAL A 100 -13.58 -19.79 16.65
CA VAL A 100 -12.90 -20.40 17.79
C VAL A 100 -13.85 -20.61 18.97
N ASP A 101 -14.73 -19.64 19.24
CA ASP A 101 -15.79 -19.76 20.26
C ASP A 101 -16.70 -20.96 19.98
N LEU A 102 -17.11 -21.16 18.72
CA LEU A 102 -17.92 -22.30 18.31
C LEU A 102 -17.19 -23.61 18.57
N VAL A 103 -15.95 -23.75 18.09
CA VAL A 103 -15.15 -24.97 18.25
C VAL A 103 -14.95 -25.30 19.73
N ARG A 104 -14.59 -24.30 20.56
CA ARG A 104 -14.42 -24.48 22.01
C ARG A 104 -15.70 -24.94 22.69
N THR A 105 -16.82 -24.24 22.45
CA THR A 105 -18.11 -24.63 23.05
C THR A 105 -18.53 -26.03 22.62
N THR A 106 -18.34 -26.40 21.35
CA THR A 106 -18.65 -27.76 20.88
C THR A 106 -17.80 -28.81 21.59
N VAL A 107 -16.49 -28.57 21.74
CA VAL A 107 -15.58 -29.47 22.44
C VAL A 107 -15.95 -29.62 23.90
N ASP A 108 -16.21 -28.52 24.60
CA ASP A 108 -16.58 -28.51 26.01
C ASP A 108 -17.88 -29.30 26.24
N VAL A 109 -18.92 -29.02 25.45
CA VAL A 109 -20.22 -29.70 25.58
C VAL A 109 -20.08 -31.18 25.25
N VAL A 110 -19.43 -31.54 24.15
CA VAL A 110 -19.27 -32.97 23.80
C VAL A 110 -18.45 -33.69 24.89
N GLY A 111 -17.41 -33.06 25.43
CA GLY A 111 -16.62 -33.60 26.54
C GLY A 111 -17.44 -33.79 27.83
N GLU A 112 -18.26 -32.80 28.20
CA GLU A 112 -19.19 -32.90 29.33
C GLU A 112 -20.19 -34.06 29.15
N GLN A 113 -20.74 -34.21 27.94
CA GLN A 113 -21.74 -35.23 27.62
C GLN A 113 -21.19 -36.66 27.63
N ILE A 114 -19.92 -36.84 27.33
CA ILE A 114 -19.26 -38.15 27.38
C ILE A 114 -19.20 -38.73 28.78
N ASN A 115 -19.16 -37.88 29.81
CA ASN A 115 -19.22 -38.34 31.19
C ASN A 115 -20.55 -39.01 31.54
N GLU A 116 -21.62 -38.69 30.81
CA GLU A 116 -22.94 -39.30 30.98
C GLU A 116 -23.13 -40.51 30.04
N LEU A 117 -22.60 -40.41 28.81
CA LEU A 117 -22.88 -41.36 27.73
C LEU A 117 -21.94 -42.57 27.69
N VAL A 118 -20.76 -42.52 28.33
CA VAL A 118 -19.71 -43.55 28.18
C VAL A 118 -19.23 -44.09 29.53
N PRO A 119 -18.99 -45.41 29.66
CA PRO A 119 -18.44 -46.01 30.88
C PRO A 119 -17.08 -45.40 31.27
N PRO A 120 -16.77 -45.26 32.58
CA PRO A 120 -15.53 -44.62 33.05
C PRO A 120 -14.24 -45.18 32.45
N GLN A 121 -14.21 -46.47 32.09
CA GLN A 121 -13.03 -47.12 31.52
C GLN A 121 -12.70 -46.64 30.09
N GLU A 122 -13.69 -46.10 29.37
CA GLU A 122 -13.58 -45.71 27.95
C GLU A 122 -13.49 -44.18 27.77
N ARG A 123 -13.86 -43.40 28.78
CA ARG A 123 -13.86 -41.92 28.75
C ARG A 123 -12.52 -41.32 28.36
N ARG A 124 -11.42 -41.79 28.97
CA ARG A 124 -10.08 -41.24 28.73
C ARG A 124 -9.65 -41.34 27.27
N ALA A 125 -10.02 -42.43 26.59
CA ALA A 125 -9.70 -42.61 25.18
C ALA A 125 -10.51 -41.63 24.31
N LEU A 126 -11.78 -41.41 24.64
CA LEU A 126 -12.65 -40.50 23.89
C LEU A 126 -12.33 -39.01 24.16
N GLU A 127 -11.96 -38.65 25.38
CA GLU A 127 -11.46 -37.31 25.74
C GLU A 127 -10.19 -36.97 24.93
N LEU A 128 -9.23 -37.90 24.86
CA LEU A 128 -8.02 -37.72 24.04
C LEU A 128 -8.35 -37.62 22.56
N ALA A 129 -9.32 -38.41 22.07
CA ALA A 129 -9.78 -38.35 20.69
C ALA A 129 -10.39 -36.99 20.34
N ILE A 130 -11.18 -36.41 21.25
CA ILE A 130 -11.75 -35.06 21.09
C ILE A 130 -10.67 -33.99 21.07
N VAL A 131 -9.70 -34.06 21.98
CA VAL A 131 -8.59 -33.10 22.02
C VAL A 131 -7.79 -33.17 20.72
N TYR A 132 -7.53 -34.38 20.20
CA TYR A 132 -6.81 -34.54 18.95
C TYR A 132 -7.60 -34.00 17.75
N PHE A 133 -8.87 -34.40 17.61
CA PHE A 133 -9.72 -33.95 16.51
C PHE A 133 -9.96 -32.43 16.55
N SER A 134 -10.21 -31.87 17.73
CA SER A 134 -10.42 -30.43 17.89
C SER A 134 -9.20 -29.59 17.53
N ARG A 135 -7.98 -30.11 17.78
CA ARG A 135 -6.74 -29.48 17.32
C ARG A 135 -6.71 -29.35 15.79
N ASP A 136 -7.04 -30.42 15.09
CA ASP A 136 -6.99 -30.43 13.62
C ASP A 136 -8.13 -29.58 13.01
N VAL A 137 -9.31 -29.54 13.65
CA VAL A 137 -10.40 -28.60 13.31
C VAL A 137 -9.98 -27.15 13.52
N ALA A 138 -9.27 -26.83 14.62
CA ALA A 138 -8.79 -25.49 14.90
C ALA A 138 -7.74 -25.03 13.87
N PHE A 139 -6.83 -25.91 13.45
CA PHE A 139 -5.88 -25.61 12.37
C PHE A 139 -6.58 -25.39 11.02
N ALA A 140 -7.56 -26.21 10.66
CA ALA A 140 -8.34 -26.02 9.45
C ALA A 140 -9.10 -24.68 9.45
N ALA A 141 -9.66 -24.28 10.60
CA ALA A 141 -10.29 -22.97 10.76
C ALA A 141 -9.29 -21.82 10.58
N ALA A 142 -8.11 -21.92 11.20
CA ALA A 142 -7.06 -20.92 11.06
C ALA A 142 -6.61 -20.77 9.59
N GLU A 143 -6.43 -21.88 8.88
CA GLU A 143 -6.03 -21.88 7.48
C GLU A 143 -7.10 -21.27 6.56
N LEU A 144 -8.38 -21.57 6.79
CA LEU A 144 -9.50 -20.99 6.05
C LEU A 144 -9.56 -19.46 6.20
N TYR A 145 -9.43 -18.97 7.43
CA TYR A 145 -9.45 -17.54 7.71
C TYR A 145 -8.16 -16.82 7.26
N ALA A 146 -7.00 -17.49 7.31
CA ALA A 146 -5.76 -16.98 6.74
C ALA A 146 -5.89 -16.78 5.23
N ARG A 147 -6.35 -17.79 4.48
CA ARG A 147 -6.61 -17.65 3.03
C ARG A 147 -7.66 -16.58 2.73
N ALA A 148 -8.71 -16.47 3.54
CA ALA A 148 -9.72 -15.42 3.37
C ALA A 148 -9.19 -14.02 3.69
N ALA A 149 -8.16 -13.90 4.53
CA ALA A 149 -7.45 -12.66 4.80
C ALA A 149 -6.48 -12.32 3.64
N GLU A 150 -5.73 -13.30 3.14
CA GLU A 150 -4.86 -13.14 1.95
C GLU A 150 -5.63 -12.72 0.70
N LEU A 151 -6.80 -13.32 0.45
CA LEU A 151 -7.67 -12.95 -0.66
C LEU A 151 -8.22 -11.52 -0.53
N ARG A 152 -8.41 -11.03 0.70
CA ARG A 152 -8.84 -9.65 0.99
C ARG A 152 -7.68 -8.66 0.84
N GLY A 153 -6.51 -8.95 1.41
CA GLY A 153 -5.31 -8.13 1.23
C GLY A 153 -4.91 -8.00 -0.24
N GLY A 154 -5.00 -9.09 -1.00
CA GLY A 154 -4.77 -9.06 -2.44
C GLY A 154 -5.86 -8.34 -3.24
N TRP A 155 -7.07 -8.14 -2.71
CA TRP A 155 -8.11 -7.32 -3.36
C TRP A 155 -7.84 -5.83 -3.14
N ASP A 156 -7.48 -5.42 -1.91
CA ASP A 156 -7.10 -4.04 -1.60
C ASP A 156 -5.87 -3.61 -2.40
N GLU A 157 -4.80 -4.41 -2.43
CA GLU A 157 -3.60 -4.12 -3.24
C GLU A 157 -3.91 -4.01 -4.74
N ARG A 158 -4.79 -4.88 -5.27
CA ARG A 158 -5.22 -4.81 -6.67
C ARG A 158 -6.03 -3.54 -6.94
N MET A 159 -6.92 -3.17 -6.02
CA MET A 159 -7.71 -1.95 -6.13
C MET A 159 -6.82 -0.70 -6.05
N GLU A 160 -5.84 -0.66 -5.15
CA GLU A 160 -4.85 0.42 -5.09
C GLU A 160 -4.02 0.52 -6.36
N ALA A 161 -3.58 -0.62 -6.91
CA ALA A 161 -2.86 -0.64 -8.18
C ALA A 161 -3.69 -0.05 -9.32
N LEU A 162 -5.00 -0.34 -9.38
CA LEU A 162 -5.92 0.23 -10.37
C LEU A 162 -6.12 1.72 -10.18
N ILE A 163 -6.26 2.19 -8.93
CA ILE A 163 -6.38 3.63 -8.62
C ILE A 163 -5.10 4.37 -9.04
N ILE A 164 -3.93 3.83 -8.69
CA ILE A 164 -2.64 4.41 -9.03
C ILE A 164 -2.43 4.43 -10.55
N ASP A 165 -2.77 3.36 -11.27
CA ASP A 165 -2.70 3.30 -12.74
C ASP A 165 -3.62 4.36 -13.37
N ALA A 166 -4.85 4.53 -12.89
CA ALA A 166 -5.76 5.57 -13.36
C ALA A 166 -5.19 6.99 -13.15
N VAL A 167 -4.62 7.27 -11.97
CA VAL A 167 -3.95 8.55 -11.69
C VAL A 167 -2.75 8.77 -12.62
N VAL A 168 -1.93 7.75 -12.85
CA VAL A 168 -0.77 7.83 -13.76
C VAL A 168 -1.20 8.12 -15.21
N ARG A 169 -2.32 7.54 -15.66
CA ARG A 169 -2.88 7.76 -17.01
C ARG A 169 -3.65 9.06 -17.15
N GLY A 170 -4.06 9.67 -16.04
CA GLY A 170 -4.88 10.89 -16.05
C GLY A 170 -6.36 10.60 -16.21
N GLU A 171 -6.78 9.40 -15.79
CA GLU A 171 -8.14 8.87 -15.86
C GLU A 171 -8.77 8.81 -14.46
N ALA A 172 -8.29 9.63 -13.53
CA ALA A 172 -8.81 9.70 -12.15
C ALA A 172 -10.10 10.52 -12.09
N ASP A 173 -11.23 9.84 -12.31
CA ASP A 173 -12.58 10.38 -12.21
C ASP A 173 -13.20 10.17 -10.82
N ASP A 174 -14.46 10.61 -10.64
CA ASP A 174 -15.20 10.44 -9.39
C ASP A 174 -15.31 8.96 -8.95
N MET A 175 -15.31 8.02 -9.90
CA MET A 175 -15.33 6.59 -9.59
C MET A 175 -14.02 6.12 -8.97
N VAL A 176 -12.87 6.65 -9.42
CA VAL A 176 -11.56 6.40 -8.81
C VAL A 176 -11.50 6.97 -7.40
N VAL A 177 -12.01 8.18 -7.18
CA VAL A 177 -12.09 8.81 -5.85
C VAL A 177 -12.98 7.99 -4.91
N SER A 178 -14.16 7.57 -5.37
CA SER A 178 -15.09 6.74 -4.59
C SER A 178 -14.46 5.41 -4.17
N ARG A 179 -13.69 4.77 -5.07
CA ARG A 179 -12.95 3.53 -4.76
C ARG A 179 -11.85 3.77 -3.73
N ALA A 180 -11.12 4.88 -3.81
CA ALA A 180 -10.12 5.23 -2.80
C ALA A 180 -10.76 5.41 -1.41
N SER A 181 -11.91 6.09 -1.34
CA SER A 181 -12.67 6.22 -0.09
C SER A 181 -13.20 4.89 0.44
N ALA A 182 -13.61 3.96 -0.43
CA ALA A 182 -14.02 2.62 -0.02
C ALA A 182 -12.88 1.80 0.62
N LEU A 183 -11.62 2.13 0.31
CA LEU A 183 -10.42 1.58 0.95
C LEU A 183 -10.03 2.33 2.23
N GLY A 184 -10.84 3.28 2.69
CA GLY A 184 -10.54 4.12 3.85
C GLY A 184 -9.58 5.26 3.56
N TRP A 185 -9.16 5.44 2.30
CA TRP A 185 -8.31 6.57 1.91
C TRP A 185 -9.17 7.82 1.70
N HIS A 186 -8.93 8.83 2.53
CA HIS A 186 -9.62 10.11 2.46
C HIS A 186 -8.56 11.21 2.28
N SER A 187 -8.65 11.99 1.20
CA SER A 187 -7.75 13.13 1.01
C SER A 187 -8.07 14.21 2.03
N GLN A 188 -7.15 14.45 2.97
CA GLN A 188 -7.23 15.59 3.89
C GLN A 188 -6.19 16.61 3.46
N GLY A 189 -6.54 17.40 2.44
CA GLY A 189 -5.66 18.42 1.87
C GLY A 189 -4.88 17.93 0.64
N ALA A 190 -3.66 18.46 0.48
CA ALA A 190 -2.86 18.22 -0.71
C ALA A 190 -2.49 16.74 -0.88
N VAL A 191 -2.24 16.36 -2.12
CA VAL A 191 -1.84 15.02 -2.54
C VAL A 191 -0.44 15.10 -3.16
N MET A 192 0.42 14.15 -2.84
CA MET A 192 1.71 13.98 -3.49
C MET A 192 1.85 12.57 -4.06
N VAL A 193 2.60 12.44 -5.14
CA VAL A 193 3.02 11.14 -5.68
C VAL A 193 4.52 10.96 -5.48
N VAL A 194 4.89 9.81 -4.92
CA VAL A 194 6.28 9.45 -4.62
C VAL A 194 6.62 8.20 -5.42
N VAL A 195 7.78 8.21 -6.08
CA VAL A 195 8.29 7.10 -6.88
C VAL A 195 9.68 6.74 -6.38
N GLY A 196 9.89 5.50 -5.96
CA GLY A 196 11.21 5.03 -5.55
C GLY A 196 11.44 3.57 -5.93
N PRO A 197 12.69 3.07 -5.84
CA PRO A 197 12.99 1.67 -6.07
C PRO A 197 12.27 0.78 -5.03
N SER A 198 11.77 -0.36 -5.48
CA SER A 198 11.19 -1.35 -4.56
C SER A 198 12.30 -2.17 -3.90
N ALA A 199 12.27 -2.31 -2.58
CA ALA A 199 13.16 -3.24 -1.89
C ALA A 199 12.75 -4.70 -2.19
N ALA A 200 13.71 -5.62 -2.16
CA ALA A 200 13.43 -7.05 -2.27
C ALA A 200 12.50 -7.46 -1.11
N GLY A 201 11.37 -8.09 -1.42
CA GLY A 201 10.37 -8.48 -0.40
C GLY A 201 9.61 -7.31 0.25
N ALA A 202 9.64 -6.10 -0.32
CA ALA A 202 8.94 -4.95 0.27
C ALA A 202 7.44 -5.21 0.50
N ASP A 203 7.02 -5.16 1.75
CA ASP A 203 5.60 -5.24 2.11
C ASP A 203 4.95 -3.85 1.95
N LEU A 204 3.89 -3.75 1.14
CA LEU A 204 3.19 -2.48 0.90
C LEU A 204 2.52 -1.96 2.18
N GLU A 205 2.06 -2.86 3.05
CA GLU A 205 1.45 -2.50 4.34
C GLU A 205 2.45 -1.79 5.26
N SER A 206 3.72 -2.17 5.15
CA SER A 206 4.84 -1.51 5.84
C SER A 206 4.91 0.00 5.53
N TYR A 207 4.67 0.41 4.28
CA TYR A 207 4.67 1.82 3.88
C TYR A 207 3.47 2.55 4.48
N ARG A 208 2.28 1.94 4.46
CA ARG A 208 1.05 2.54 5.02
C ARG A 208 1.20 2.78 6.52
N HIS A 209 1.63 1.77 7.27
CA HIS A 209 1.80 1.88 8.71
C HIS A 209 2.85 2.95 9.09
N ALA A 210 3.96 3.01 8.34
CA ALA A 210 4.98 4.04 8.56
C ALA A 210 4.47 5.44 8.22
N ALA A 211 3.67 5.59 7.16
CA ALA A 211 3.10 6.86 6.75
C ALA A 211 1.98 7.33 7.69
N GLU A 212 1.15 6.42 8.20
CA GLU A 212 0.12 6.70 9.18
C GLU A 212 0.71 7.27 10.48
N ALA A 213 1.86 6.74 10.92
CA ALA A 213 2.62 7.30 12.05
C ALA A 213 3.15 8.73 11.80
N LEU A 214 3.14 9.20 10.55
CA LEU A 214 3.45 10.57 10.14
C LEU A 214 2.20 11.42 9.91
N GLY A 215 1.00 10.85 10.10
CA GLY A 215 -0.28 11.48 9.83
C GLY A 215 -0.70 11.47 8.35
N LEU A 216 -0.11 10.59 7.53
CA LEU A 216 -0.39 10.50 6.10
C LEU A 216 -1.27 9.29 5.78
N ALA A 217 -2.32 9.50 4.98
CA ALA A 217 -3.05 8.44 4.31
C ALA A 217 -2.36 8.10 2.98
N VAL A 218 -2.02 6.82 2.75
CA VAL A 218 -1.23 6.40 1.59
C VAL A 218 -1.89 5.25 0.83
N LEU A 219 -1.98 5.39 -0.49
CA LEU A 219 -2.17 4.29 -1.45
C LEU A 219 -0.79 3.86 -1.96
N ALA A 220 -0.55 2.56 -2.11
CA ALA A 220 0.73 2.02 -2.52
C ALA A 220 0.59 0.97 -3.63
N SER A 221 1.46 1.02 -4.62
CA SER A 221 1.53 -0.02 -5.65
C SER A 221 2.97 -0.30 -6.06
N ARG A 222 3.21 -1.56 -6.45
CA ARG A 222 4.48 -1.99 -7.02
C ARG A 222 4.36 -2.12 -8.54
N GLN A 223 5.21 -1.41 -9.28
CA GLN A 223 5.22 -1.44 -10.74
C GLN A 223 6.66 -1.50 -11.27
N GLY A 224 6.99 -2.56 -12.03
CA GLY A 224 8.28 -2.65 -12.75
C GLY A 224 9.53 -2.45 -11.89
N GLY A 225 9.56 -3.03 -10.68
CA GLY A 225 10.67 -2.88 -9.73
C GLY A 225 10.68 -1.58 -8.92
N ARG A 226 9.60 -0.79 -9.02
CA ARG A 226 9.42 0.48 -8.29
C ARG A 226 8.22 0.40 -7.37
N VAL A 227 8.21 1.23 -6.34
CA VAL A 227 7.03 1.53 -5.52
C VAL A 227 6.56 2.93 -5.88
N ILE A 228 5.26 3.05 -6.12
CA ILE A 228 4.55 4.30 -6.32
C ILE A 228 3.63 4.48 -5.12
N LEU A 229 3.78 5.60 -4.41
CA LEU A 229 2.90 5.99 -3.31
C LEU A 229 2.10 7.22 -3.72
N ILE A 230 0.82 7.25 -3.37
CA ILE A 230 0.01 8.46 -3.38
C ILE A 230 -0.31 8.79 -1.92
N GLY A 231 0.28 9.86 -1.42
CA GLY A 231 0.12 10.31 -0.03
C GLY A 231 -0.73 11.56 0.07
N SER A 232 -1.56 11.65 1.10
CA SER A 232 -2.31 12.84 1.48
C SER A 232 -2.29 13.04 3.00
N GLY A 233 -2.31 14.29 3.45
CA GLY A 233 -2.41 14.66 4.85
C GLY A 233 -2.15 16.15 5.07
N GLU A 234 -2.63 16.68 6.19
CA GLU A 234 -2.54 18.12 6.53
C GLU A 234 -1.10 18.61 6.66
N GLN A 235 -0.15 17.70 6.90
CA GLN A 235 1.28 17.98 7.00
C GLN A 235 1.92 18.30 5.64
N LEU A 236 1.23 18.02 4.52
CA LEU A 236 1.70 18.33 3.16
C LEU A 236 1.40 19.79 2.79
N THR A 237 2.07 20.73 3.47
CA THR A 237 1.86 22.16 3.27
C THR A 237 2.57 22.72 2.04
N ASP A 238 3.76 22.20 1.75
CA ASP A 238 4.62 22.63 0.66
C ASP A 238 5.58 21.52 0.23
N ARG A 239 6.41 21.82 -0.77
CA ARG A 239 7.41 20.88 -1.32
C ARG A 239 8.43 20.43 -0.26
N ASP A 240 8.88 21.33 0.60
CA ASP A 240 9.95 21.03 1.54
C ASP A 240 9.42 20.16 2.69
N ALA A 241 8.19 20.40 3.13
CA ALA A 241 7.45 19.52 4.04
C ALA A 241 7.26 18.11 3.44
N ALA A 242 6.87 18.02 2.17
CA ALA A 242 6.74 16.75 1.46
C ALA A 242 8.07 15.98 1.40
N LEU A 243 9.18 16.67 1.06
CA LEU A 243 10.51 16.07 1.05
C LEU A 243 10.94 15.57 2.43
N ALA A 244 10.69 16.35 3.48
CA ALA A 244 11.01 15.98 4.86
C ALA A 244 10.22 14.75 5.33
N LEU A 245 8.93 14.66 4.99
CA LEU A 245 8.09 13.50 5.32
C LEU A 245 8.55 12.25 4.59
N VAL A 246 8.84 12.34 3.29
CA VAL A 246 9.33 11.20 2.50
C VAL A 246 10.72 10.76 2.93
N ALA A 247 11.59 11.67 3.37
CA ALA A 247 12.89 11.33 3.94
C ALA A 247 12.75 10.41 5.17
N ARG A 248 11.69 10.57 5.98
CA ARG A 248 11.41 9.66 7.12
C ARG A 248 10.98 8.26 6.68
N LEU A 249 10.61 8.07 5.42
CA LEU A 249 10.23 6.79 4.82
C LEU A 249 11.37 6.15 4.00
N GLU A 250 12.54 6.78 3.91
CA GLU A 250 13.59 6.38 2.96
C GLU A 250 14.09 4.95 3.15
N SER A 251 14.12 4.47 4.40
CA SER A 251 14.60 3.14 4.80
C SER A 251 13.72 2.01 4.27
N ARG A 252 12.49 2.31 3.84
CA ARG A 252 11.57 1.34 3.24
C ARG A 252 11.75 1.18 1.74
N PHE A 253 12.44 2.10 1.07
CA PHE A 253 12.71 1.99 -0.36
C PHE A 253 13.99 1.21 -0.65
N GLY A 254 14.04 0.55 -1.81
CA GLY A 254 15.25 -0.09 -2.32
C GLY A 254 16.34 0.94 -2.69
N VAL A 255 17.55 0.48 -2.99
CA VAL A 255 18.69 1.36 -3.30
C VAL A 255 18.44 2.19 -4.58
N GLY A 256 18.56 3.52 -4.49
CA GLY A 256 18.39 4.50 -5.56
C GLY A 256 17.67 5.77 -5.09
N ASN A 257 17.39 6.71 -6.00
CA ASN A 257 16.70 7.96 -5.64
C ASN A 257 15.19 7.76 -5.48
N ILE A 258 14.61 8.42 -4.48
CA ILE A 258 13.18 8.51 -4.21
C ILE A 258 12.73 9.89 -4.68
N ILE A 259 11.79 9.93 -5.62
CA ILE A 259 11.37 11.16 -6.26
C ILE A 259 9.96 11.55 -5.81
N VAL A 260 9.82 12.79 -5.36
CA VAL A 260 8.56 13.40 -4.95
C VAL A 260 8.06 14.33 -6.05
N GLY A 261 6.85 14.10 -6.54
CA GLY A 261 6.17 14.98 -7.48
C GLY A 261 5.72 16.30 -6.85
N PRO A 262 5.30 17.29 -7.65
CA PRO A 262 4.62 18.49 -7.16
C PRO A 262 3.36 18.11 -6.38
N LEU A 263 2.99 18.94 -5.41
CA LEU A 263 1.72 18.81 -4.72
C LEU A 263 0.57 19.07 -5.70
N ALA A 264 -0.46 18.24 -5.60
CA ALA A 264 -1.75 18.40 -6.25
C ALA A 264 -2.81 18.76 -5.21
N PRO A 265 -3.89 19.47 -5.58
CA PRO A 265 -4.95 19.81 -4.63
C PRO A 265 -5.72 18.60 -4.13
N ASP A 266 -5.86 17.55 -4.95
CA ASP A 266 -6.63 16.35 -4.66
C ASP A 266 -6.15 15.15 -5.53
N LEU A 267 -6.81 14.00 -5.37
CA LEU A 267 -6.49 12.77 -6.09
C LEU A 267 -6.78 12.88 -7.60
N ALA A 268 -7.86 13.55 -8.01
CA ALA A 268 -8.23 13.72 -9.42
C ALA A 268 -7.18 14.54 -10.18
N ASN A 269 -6.55 15.50 -9.51
CA ASN A 269 -5.50 16.36 -10.05
C ASN A 269 -4.06 15.81 -9.83
N ALA A 270 -3.91 14.61 -9.27
CA ALA A 270 -2.60 14.03 -8.96
C ALA A 270 -1.82 13.52 -10.19
N ASN A 271 -2.41 13.54 -11.40
CA ASN A 271 -1.74 13.08 -12.62
C ASN A 271 -0.42 13.82 -12.90
N ARG A 272 -0.40 15.16 -12.76
CA ARG A 272 0.83 15.95 -12.95
C ARG A 272 1.91 15.53 -11.94
N SER A 273 1.50 15.25 -10.70
CA SER A 273 2.39 14.75 -9.67
C SER A 273 3.01 13.42 -10.07
N ALA A 274 2.17 12.46 -10.48
CA ALA A 274 2.60 11.13 -10.93
C ALA A 274 3.52 11.17 -12.14
N ARG A 275 3.11 11.87 -13.21
CA ARG A 275 3.87 11.96 -14.46
C ARG A 275 5.25 12.55 -14.24
N THR A 276 5.33 13.69 -13.54
CA THR A 276 6.61 14.36 -13.30
C THR A 276 7.52 13.53 -12.39
N ALA A 277 6.99 12.88 -11.35
CA ALA A 277 7.77 12.02 -10.46
C ALA A 277 8.33 10.79 -11.19
N LEU A 278 7.49 10.10 -11.98
CA LEU A 278 7.90 8.96 -12.80
C LEU A 278 8.96 9.34 -13.83
N ALA A 279 8.78 10.48 -14.50
CA ALA A 279 9.68 10.95 -15.54
C ALA A 279 11.03 11.42 -14.96
N ALA A 280 11.01 12.07 -13.79
CA ALA A 280 12.19 12.40 -13.01
C ALA A 280 12.94 11.16 -12.49
N ALA A 281 12.21 10.16 -11.98
CA ALA A 281 12.81 8.89 -11.51
C ALA A 281 13.55 8.13 -12.62
N ARG A 282 13.15 8.30 -13.90
CA ARG A 282 13.86 7.72 -15.04
C ARG A 282 15.17 8.39 -15.37
N VAL A 283 15.41 9.63 -14.91
CA VAL A 283 16.60 10.42 -15.29
C VAL A 283 17.46 10.80 -14.09
N ALA A 284 17.04 10.48 -12.86
CA ALA A 284 17.75 10.85 -11.63
C ALA A 284 19.23 10.40 -11.62
N TYR A 285 19.53 9.26 -12.24
CA TYR A 285 20.90 8.74 -12.35
C TYR A 285 21.87 9.66 -13.11
N ALA A 286 21.35 10.59 -13.93
CA ALA A 286 22.16 11.55 -14.67
C ALA A 286 22.68 12.69 -13.79
N TRP A 287 22.23 12.80 -12.54
CA TRP A 287 22.80 13.66 -11.51
C TRP A 287 23.47 12.78 -10.43
N PRO A 288 24.80 12.56 -10.49
CA PRO A 288 25.50 11.67 -9.57
C PRO A 288 25.34 12.03 -8.08
N ASP A 289 25.32 13.33 -7.77
CA ASP A 289 25.13 13.85 -6.41
C ASP A 289 23.65 14.10 -6.06
N CYS A 290 22.71 13.51 -6.81
CA CYS A 290 21.28 13.65 -6.53
C CYS A 290 20.97 13.14 -5.11
N PRO A 291 20.31 13.95 -4.27
CA PRO A 291 19.90 13.53 -2.94
C PRO A 291 19.08 12.23 -2.97
N ARG A 292 19.14 11.48 -1.87
CA ARG A 292 18.36 10.24 -1.72
C ARG A 292 16.87 10.48 -1.93
N VAL A 293 16.34 11.56 -1.35
CA VAL A 293 14.97 12.05 -1.59
C VAL A 293 15.07 13.38 -2.31
N ALA A 294 14.49 13.47 -3.51
CA ALA A 294 14.56 14.65 -4.35
C ALA A 294 13.19 14.98 -4.94
N SER A 295 12.94 16.27 -5.19
CA SER A 295 11.76 16.70 -5.92
C SER A 295 11.96 16.55 -7.43
N SER A 296 10.90 16.23 -8.17
CA SER A 296 10.93 16.24 -9.64
C SER A 296 11.30 17.61 -10.24
N ALA A 297 11.12 18.71 -9.47
CA ALA A 297 11.56 20.05 -9.85
C ALA A 297 13.08 20.28 -9.71
N GLN A 298 13.78 19.46 -8.92
CA GLN A 298 15.24 19.55 -8.80
C GLN A 298 15.96 18.89 -9.99
N LEU A 299 15.22 18.14 -10.82
CA LEU A 299 15.71 17.38 -11.97
C LEU A 299 15.29 18.00 -13.31
N LEU A 300 14.90 19.29 -13.32
CA LEU A 300 14.49 19.98 -14.55
C LEU A 300 15.53 19.85 -15.69
N PRO A 301 16.86 19.98 -15.45
CA PRO A 301 17.82 19.86 -16.53
C PRO A 301 17.85 18.48 -17.19
N GLU A 302 17.92 17.42 -16.39
CA GLU A 302 17.98 16.04 -16.88
C GLU A 302 16.69 15.69 -17.61
N ARG A 303 15.54 16.14 -17.09
CA ARG A 303 14.22 15.93 -17.69
C ARG A 303 14.10 16.68 -19.02
N ALA A 304 14.54 17.92 -19.09
CA ALA A 304 14.51 18.72 -20.31
C ALA A 304 15.40 18.10 -21.40
N LEU A 305 16.60 17.63 -21.04
CA LEU A 305 17.52 16.93 -21.95
C LEU A 305 16.97 15.56 -22.40
N ALA A 306 16.15 14.92 -21.57
CA ALA A 306 15.41 13.72 -21.93
C ALA A 306 14.12 14.00 -22.74
N ASN A 307 14.01 15.20 -23.34
CA ASN A 307 12.87 15.65 -24.15
C ASN A 307 11.52 15.61 -23.41
N GLN A 308 11.49 15.98 -22.13
CA GLN A 308 10.24 16.19 -21.40
C GLN A 308 9.80 17.64 -21.57
N ASP A 309 8.74 17.85 -22.36
CA ASP A 309 8.28 19.19 -22.71
C ASP A 309 7.84 20.01 -21.48
N ASP A 310 7.21 19.38 -20.49
CA ASP A 310 6.79 20.06 -19.26
C ASP A 310 7.97 20.57 -18.42
N ALA A 311 9.13 19.90 -18.49
CA ALA A 311 10.35 20.38 -17.85
C ALA A 311 11.00 21.53 -18.63
N ARG A 312 10.93 21.50 -19.97
CA ARG A 312 11.39 22.61 -20.83
C ARG A 312 10.54 23.84 -20.61
N GLU A 313 9.22 23.67 -20.57
CA GLU A 313 8.25 24.72 -20.27
C GLU A 313 8.49 25.31 -18.89
N ALA A 314 8.67 24.48 -17.84
CA ALA A 314 9.00 25.00 -16.50
C ALA A 314 10.30 25.82 -16.47
N LEU A 315 11.36 25.40 -17.18
CA LEU A 315 12.60 26.19 -17.29
C LEU A 315 12.37 27.53 -18.01
N LEU A 316 11.44 27.59 -18.95
CA LEU A 316 11.09 28.83 -19.66
C LEU A 316 10.22 29.75 -18.80
N GLU A 317 9.09 29.26 -18.31
CA GLU A 317 8.09 30.03 -17.58
C GLU A 317 8.55 30.44 -16.17
N GLU A 318 9.24 29.56 -15.45
CA GLU A 318 9.61 29.81 -14.04
C GLU A 318 11.00 30.48 -13.89
N ILE A 319 11.83 30.45 -14.93
CA ILE A 319 13.22 30.93 -14.85
C ILE A 319 13.56 31.92 -15.96
N TYR A 320 13.43 31.53 -17.24
CA TYR A 320 13.88 32.40 -18.33
C TYR A 320 13.05 33.69 -18.45
N LYS A 321 11.72 33.56 -18.59
CA LYS A 321 10.83 34.72 -18.76
C LYS A 321 10.91 35.70 -17.58
N PRO A 322 10.87 35.26 -16.30
CA PRO A 322 11.06 36.16 -15.17
C PRO A 322 12.39 36.94 -15.20
N LEU A 323 13.46 36.34 -15.71
CA LEU A 323 14.75 37.03 -15.87
C LEU A 323 14.74 38.03 -17.04
N ALA A 324 14.12 37.68 -18.16
CA ALA A 324 13.98 38.56 -19.31
C ALA A 324 13.13 39.80 -18.95
N ASP A 325 11.97 39.57 -18.32
CA ASP A 325 11.00 40.61 -17.92
C ASP A 325 11.56 41.54 -16.84
N ALA A 326 12.49 41.07 -16.01
CA ALA A 326 13.14 41.87 -14.97
C ALA A 326 14.14 42.92 -15.50
N GLY A 327 14.19 43.14 -16.82
CA GLY A 327 14.82 44.32 -17.45
C GLY A 327 16.09 44.03 -18.24
N GLY A 328 16.29 42.82 -18.77
CA GLY A 328 17.41 42.42 -19.64
C GLY A 328 18.81 42.38 -18.97
N GLU A 329 19.09 43.34 -18.10
CA GLU A 329 20.34 43.48 -17.34
C GLU A 329 20.60 42.30 -16.41
N LEU A 330 19.56 41.71 -15.80
CA LEU A 330 19.70 40.52 -14.96
C LEU A 330 20.08 39.30 -15.81
N LEU A 331 19.41 39.12 -16.95
CA LEU A 331 19.74 38.06 -17.89
C LEU A 331 21.17 38.20 -18.43
N HIS A 332 21.59 39.42 -18.78
CA HIS A 332 22.96 39.68 -19.23
C HIS A 332 23.99 39.42 -18.13
N THR A 333 23.69 39.82 -16.89
CA THR A 333 24.56 39.56 -15.74
C THR A 333 24.66 38.07 -15.43
N ALA A 334 23.55 37.33 -15.51
CA ALA A 334 23.53 35.89 -15.32
C ALA A 334 24.39 35.17 -16.37
N ALA A 335 24.21 35.51 -17.65
CA ALA A 335 25.01 34.96 -18.74
C ALA A 335 26.50 35.27 -18.56
N SER A 336 26.87 36.52 -18.25
CA SER A 336 28.27 36.89 -18.02
C SER A 336 28.87 36.16 -16.81
N PHE A 337 28.13 36.04 -15.71
CA PHE A 337 28.63 35.32 -14.54
C PHE A 337 28.86 33.84 -14.83
N LEU A 338 27.96 33.20 -15.58
CA LEU A 338 28.10 31.80 -15.98
C LEU A 338 29.36 31.54 -16.82
N GLU A 339 29.78 32.50 -17.65
CA GLU A 339 31.00 32.39 -18.47
C GLU A 339 32.28 32.66 -17.67
N HIS A 340 32.25 33.57 -16.69
CA HIS A 340 33.46 34.02 -16.01
C HIS A 340 33.67 33.44 -14.61
N GLY A 341 32.63 32.88 -13.98
CA GLY A 341 32.69 32.14 -12.71
C GLY A 341 33.03 32.96 -11.45
N SER A 342 33.29 34.27 -11.56
CA SER A 342 33.64 35.13 -10.42
C SER A 342 33.03 36.52 -10.51
N LEU A 343 32.81 37.15 -9.35
CA LEU A 343 32.26 38.50 -9.25
C LEU A 343 33.16 39.52 -9.94
N GLU A 344 34.47 39.43 -9.71
CA GLU A 344 35.48 40.37 -10.20
C GLU A 344 35.66 40.27 -11.71
N ALA A 345 35.60 39.07 -12.28
CA ALA A 345 35.68 38.89 -13.73
C ALA A 345 34.38 39.34 -14.42
N THR A 346 33.22 39.03 -13.83
CA THR A 346 31.92 39.49 -14.34
C THR A 346 31.82 41.01 -14.31
N ALA A 347 32.26 41.65 -13.21
CA ALA A 347 32.30 43.10 -13.05
C ALA A 347 33.14 43.78 -14.13
N ARG A 348 34.35 43.23 -14.38
CA ARG A 348 35.24 43.70 -15.46
C ARG A 348 34.61 43.52 -16.84
N SER A 349 33.99 42.37 -17.12
CA SER A 349 33.34 42.09 -18.40
C SER A 349 32.16 43.03 -18.68
N LEU A 350 31.41 43.40 -17.64
CA LEU A 350 30.22 44.25 -17.75
C LEU A 350 30.50 45.73 -17.51
N PHE A 351 31.75 46.12 -17.24
CA PHE A 351 32.15 47.49 -16.88
C PHE A 351 31.35 48.10 -15.71
N ILE A 352 31.04 47.28 -14.69
CA ILE A 352 30.32 47.69 -13.48
C ILE A 352 31.10 47.35 -12.21
N HIS A 353 30.68 47.91 -11.08
CA HIS A 353 31.30 47.61 -9.78
C HIS A 353 30.92 46.18 -9.29
N PRO A 354 31.84 45.43 -8.64
CA PRO A 354 31.54 44.09 -8.08
C PRO A 354 30.33 44.05 -7.14
N ASN A 355 30.07 45.12 -6.39
CA ASN A 355 28.86 45.23 -5.54
C ASN A 355 27.56 45.20 -6.37
N THR A 356 27.55 45.80 -7.56
CA THR A 356 26.40 45.77 -8.46
C THR A 356 26.17 44.35 -8.97
N VAL A 357 27.23 43.61 -9.32
CA VAL A 357 27.13 42.20 -9.68
C VAL A 357 26.53 41.41 -8.52
N ARG A 358 27.08 41.54 -7.31
CA ARG A 358 26.56 40.86 -6.11
C ARG A 358 25.07 41.14 -5.88
N TYR A 359 24.66 42.40 -5.99
CA TYR A 359 23.25 42.79 -5.88
C TYR A 359 22.38 42.12 -6.96
N ARG A 360 22.82 42.13 -8.22
CA ARG A 360 22.10 41.48 -9.33
C ARG A 360 22.02 39.97 -9.16
N LEU A 361 23.09 39.30 -8.72
CA LEU A 361 23.06 37.86 -8.41
C LEU A 361 22.06 37.53 -7.30
N LYS A 362 21.99 38.35 -6.25
CA LYS A 362 20.98 38.20 -5.20
C LYS A 362 19.57 38.35 -5.77
N ARG A 363 19.35 39.34 -6.64
CA ARG A 363 18.04 39.56 -7.28
C ARG A 363 17.68 38.41 -8.23
N ILE A 364 18.62 37.88 -9.01
CA ILE A 364 18.43 36.68 -9.84
C ILE A 364 17.96 35.51 -8.98
N ALA A 365 18.60 35.27 -7.83
CA ALA A 365 18.19 34.21 -6.92
C ALA A 365 16.80 34.43 -6.32
N GLN A 366 16.43 35.68 -6.02
CA GLN A 366 15.09 36.04 -5.54
C GLN A 366 14.01 35.86 -6.61
N THR A 367 14.32 36.19 -7.87
CA THR A 367 13.39 36.10 -9.00
C THR A 367 13.16 34.66 -9.46
N THR A 368 14.20 33.82 -9.45
CA THR A 368 14.15 32.48 -10.05
C THR A 368 14.17 31.34 -9.03
N GLY A 369 14.40 31.64 -7.75
CA GLY A 369 14.68 30.64 -6.72
C GLY A 369 16.04 29.93 -6.86
N ASN A 370 16.89 30.33 -7.83
CA ASN A 370 18.15 29.67 -8.15
C ASN A 370 19.36 30.61 -7.99
N SER A 371 20.36 30.18 -7.23
CA SER A 371 21.61 30.93 -7.04
C SER A 371 22.69 30.52 -8.03
N LEU A 372 23.29 31.50 -8.69
CA LEU A 372 24.46 31.30 -9.56
C LEU A 372 25.73 30.89 -8.80
N THR A 373 25.77 31.09 -7.48
CA THR A 373 26.92 30.65 -6.66
C THR A 373 26.86 29.17 -6.27
N ASN A 374 25.71 28.52 -6.46
CA ASN A 374 25.57 27.08 -6.27
C ASN A 374 25.73 26.38 -7.63
N PRO A 375 26.71 25.47 -7.81
CA PRO A 375 26.98 24.85 -9.11
C PRO A 375 25.77 24.15 -9.74
N ARG A 376 24.94 23.48 -8.92
CA ARG A 376 23.74 22.78 -9.40
C ARG A 376 22.69 23.78 -9.90
N GLN A 377 22.41 24.82 -9.14
CA GLN A 377 21.44 25.86 -9.51
C GLN A 377 21.94 26.72 -10.68
N ALA A 378 23.25 26.96 -10.78
CA ALA A 378 23.87 27.61 -11.92
C ALA A 378 23.69 26.81 -13.21
N TYR A 379 23.78 25.48 -13.15
CA TYR A 379 23.49 24.61 -14.30
C TYR A 379 22.01 24.71 -14.74
N VAL A 380 21.07 24.74 -13.79
CA VAL A 380 19.65 24.97 -14.07
C VAL A 380 19.45 26.29 -14.82
N LEU A 381 20.03 27.39 -14.30
CA LEU A 381 19.96 28.71 -14.92
C LEU A 381 20.59 28.74 -16.32
N ARG A 382 21.76 28.12 -16.49
CA ARG A 382 22.44 28.04 -17.80
C ARG A 382 21.56 27.35 -18.84
N LEU A 383 20.93 26.24 -18.47
CA LEU A 383 20.05 25.52 -19.39
C LEU A 383 18.78 26.33 -19.70
N ALA A 384 18.15 26.94 -18.70
CA ALA A 384 16.97 27.81 -18.91
C ALA A 384 17.29 28.97 -19.88
N ILE A 385 18.42 29.64 -19.71
CA ILE A 385 18.87 30.73 -20.61
C ILE A 385 19.10 30.20 -22.02
N THR A 386 19.70 29.02 -22.16
CA THR A 386 19.94 28.40 -23.47
C THR A 386 18.63 28.05 -24.17
N LEU A 387 17.68 27.45 -23.45
CA LEU A 387 16.36 27.12 -23.99
C LEU A 387 15.57 28.37 -24.38
N GLY A 388 15.62 29.43 -23.57
CA GLY A 388 14.96 30.70 -23.86
C GLY A 388 15.43 31.33 -25.17
N ARG A 389 16.75 31.42 -25.36
CA ARG A 389 17.36 31.92 -26.60
C ARG A 389 17.00 31.07 -27.83
N LEU A 390 16.89 29.76 -27.66
CA LEU A 390 16.45 28.87 -28.74
C LEU A 390 14.98 29.11 -29.11
N ALA A 391 14.11 29.38 -28.13
CA ALA A 391 12.71 29.69 -28.38
C ALA A 391 12.55 31.03 -29.12
N GLU A 392 13.23 32.09 -28.68
CA GLU A 392 13.23 33.40 -29.35
C GLU A 392 13.71 33.31 -30.80
N GLY A 393 14.82 32.61 -31.06
CA GLY A 393 15.34 32.44 -32.41
C GLY A 393 14.42 31.64 -33.35
N GLN A 394 13.57 30.76 -32.80
CA GLN A 394 12.55 30.04 -33.59
C GLN A 394 11.38 30.95 -33.96
N GLU A 395 10.95 31.82 -33.04
CA GLU A 395 9.86 32.79 -33.28
C GLU A 395 10.26 33.85 -34.31
N GLU A 396 11.47 34.40 -34.22
CA GLU A 396 12.01 35.35 -35.21
C GLU A 396 12.13 34.71 -36.60
N GLY A 397 12.61 33.46 -36.67
CA GLY A 397 12.72 32.70 -37.91
C GLY A 397 11.37 32.33 -38.52
N ALA A 398 10.33 32.12 -37.71
CA ALA A 398 8.97 31.87 -38.17
C ALA A 398 8.31 33.16 -38.71
N ASN A 399 8.43 34.28 -37.98
CA ASN A 399 7.93 35.58 -38.41
C ASN A 399 8.59 36.06 -39.72
N ALA A 400 9.90 35.85 -39.86
CA ALA A 400 10.64 36.19 -41.08
C ALA A 400 10.20 35.38 -42.33
N ARG A 401 9.64 34.17 -42.14
CA ARG A 401 9.08 33.35 -43.23
C ARG A 401 7.64 33.70 -43.58
N MET A 402 6.89 34.28 -42.64
CA MET A 402 5.50 34.70 -42.84
C MET A 402 5.38 36.06 -43.54
N HIS A 403 6.48 36.82 -43.62
CA HIS A 403 6.58 38.12 -44.31
C HIS A 403 7.35 38.05 -45.64
N ARG A 404 7.72 36.85 -46.10
CA ARG A 404 8.21 36.57 -47.46
C ARG A 404 7.14 35.84 -48.23
#